data_AF-L8JHD9-F1
#
_entry.id   AF-L8JHD9-F1
#
_cell.length_a   1.000
_cell.length_b   1.000
_cell.length_c   1.000
_cell.angle_alpha   90.00
_cell.angle_beta   90.00
_cell.angle_gamma   90.00
#
_symmetry.space_group_name_H-M   'P 1'
#
loop_
_entity.id
_entity.type
_entity.pdbx_description
1 polymer ?
#
loop_
_entity_poly.entity_id
_entity_poly.type
_entity_poly.pdbx_seq_one_letter_code
_entity_poly.pdbx_strand_id
1 'polypeptide(L)'
;MHIEGEPVIAFCYIGRSGDENNVCFLTRENLFVRYKKRLTSFNNNSIKEITFEHKLLLFPMVTGGIMAPLSIHALLNSFMNPWLMLSTMIAGLFLMYIGWEGTSTMTVSTNVKDYYFFIKNITPNLISFADYANVFIADNEHGKKFYFLMKRSEWEQTKASGIFKQPQPLLLYNWSDMAGKSHPADQILLAIDPVEADINISFITHPNKDKLRPVISHNIPVEHIMEVKDQI
;
A
#
# COMPACT_ATOMS: atom_id res chain seq x y z
N MET A 1 3.75 -15.88 9.34
CA MET A 1 3.49 -14.88 10.42
C MET A 1 1.99 -14.82 10.65
N HIS A 2 1.49 -14.65 11.88
CA HIS A 2 0.04 -14.60 12.15
C HIS A 2 -0.38 -13.29 12.83
N ILE A 3 -1.56 -12.80 12.51
CA ILE A 3 -2.23 -11.66 13.19
C ILE A 3 -3.68 -12.04 13.47
N GLU A 4 -4.11 -11.92 14.73
CA GLU A 4 -5.45 -12.35 15.18
C GLU A 4 -5.82 -13.80 14.78
N GLY A 5 -4.83 -14.68 14.63
CA GLY A 5 -5.02 -16.07 14.22
C GLY A 5 -5.02 -16.30 12.70
N GLU A 6 -4.93 -15.25 11.90
CA GLU A 6 -4.91 -15.33 10.43
C GLU A 6 -3.47 -15.28 9.88
N PRO A 7 -3.14 -16.10 8.86
CA PRO A 7 -1.83 -16.06 8.21
C PRO A 7 -1.68 -14.76 7.41
N VAL A 8 -0.56 -14.09 7.61
CA VAL A 8 -0.21 -12.85 6.91
C VAL A 8 0.40 -13.18 5.55
N ILE A 9 -0.20 -12.65 4.49
CA ILE A 9 0.23 -12.80 3.10
C ILE A 9 1.31 -11.77 2.78
N ALA A 10 1.04 -10.52 3.14
CA ALA A 10 1.93 -9.39 2.93
C ALA A 10 1.82 -8.41 4.08
N PHE A 11 2.91 -7.69 4.35
CA PHE A 11 2.90 -6.60 5.33
C PHE A 11 3.78 -5.45 4.86
N CYS A 12 3.49 -4.24 5.34
CA CYS A 12 4.28 -3.06 5.05
C CYS A 12 4.26 -2.06 6.20
N TYR A 13 5.42 -1.47 6.50
CA TYR A 13 5.52 -0.37 7.46
C TYR A 13 5.02 0.93 6.81
N ILE A 14 4.15 1.66 7.52
CA ILE A 14 3.51 2.87 7.00
C ILE A 14 4.50 4.03 6.88
N GLY A 15 5.46 4.15 7.80
CA GLY A 15 6.39 5.29 7.86
C GLY A 15 7.85 4.88 7.80
N ARG A 16 8.35 4.29 8.88
CA ARG A 16 9.75 3.89 9.02
C ARG A 16 9.83 2.38 9.15
N SER A 17 10.81 1.78 8.47
CA SER A 17 11.09 0.35 8.62
C SER A 17 11.34 0.00 10.09
N GLY A 18 10.71 -1.07 10.58
CA GLY A 18 10.78 -1.51 11.98
C GLY A 18 9.81 -0.80 12.93
N ASP A 19 8.94 0.09 12.46
CA ASP A 19 7.91 0.70 13.30
C ASP A 19 6.70 -0.23 13.47
N GLU A 20 6.78 -1.16 14.41
CA GLU A 20 5.73 -2.15 14.69
C GLU A 20 4.38 -1.55 15.13
N ASN A 21 4.33 -0.25 15.45
CA ASN A 21 3.09 0.45 15.81
C ASN A 21 2.37 1.05 14.60
N ASN A 22 3.01 1.04 13.43
CA ASN A 22 2.53 1.63 12.19
C ASN A 22 2.79 0.67 11.02
N VAL A 23 1.96 -0.38 10.95
CA VAL A 23 2.11 -1.51 9.99
C VAL A 23 0.75 -1.88 9.42
N CYS A 24 0.73 -2.14 8.12
CA CYS A 24 -0.39 -2.78 7.43
C CYS A 24 -0.09 -4.26 7.25
N PHE A 25 -1.08 -5.12 7.49
CA PHE A 25 -1.03 -6.56 7.24
C PHE A 25 -2.20 -6.95 6.35
N LEU A 26 -1.91 -7.64 5.27
CA LEU A 26 -2.91 -8.25 4.40
C LEU A 26 -2.99 -9.74 4.72
N THR A 27 -4.21 -10.20 4.96
CA THR A 27 -4.55 -11.61 5.17
C THR A 27 -5.56 -12.04 4.12
N ARG A 28 -5.98 -13.31 4.16
CA ARG A 28 -6.95 -13.84 3.20
C ARG A 28 -8.30 -13.12 3.28
N GLU A 29 -8.76 -12.82 4.48
CA GLU A 29 -10.10 -12.30 4.71
C GLU A 29 -10.10 -10.82 5.08
N ASN A 30 -9.01 -10.33 5.69
CA ASN A 30 -8.97 -9.00 6.27
C ASN A 30 -7.70 -8.23 5.92
N LEU A 31 -7.84 -6.91 5.84
CA LEU A 31 -6.75 -5.94 5.93
C LEU A 31 -6.71 -5.40 7.35
N PHE A 32 -5.58 -5.61 8.02
CA PHE A 32 -5.32 -5.05 9.33
C PHE A 32 -4.41 -3.83 9.21
N VAL A 33 -4.85 -2.69 9.73
CA VAL A 33 -4.05 -1.48 9.81
C VAL A 33 -3.78 -1.19 11.28
N ARG A 34 -2.53 -1.39 11.70
CA ARG A 34 -2.04 -0.93 13.00
C ARG A 34 -1.47 0.46 12.81
N TYR A 35 -2.08 1.46 13.44
CA TYR A 35 -1.66 2.84 13.34
C TYR A 35 -1.76 3.54 14.70
N LYS A 36 -0.66 4.14 15.17
CA LYS A 36 -0.56 4.76 16.51
C LYS A 36 -1.04 3.81 17.63
N LYS A 37 -0.62 2.54 17.58
CA LYS A 37 -0.98 1.45 18.53
C LYS A 37 -2.44 0.99 18.49
N ARG A 38 -3.29 1.56 17.62
CA ARG A 38 -4.66 1.08 17.41
C ARG A 38 -4.66 0.14 16.22
N LEU A 39 -5.22 -1.04 16.41
CA LEU A 39 -5.44 -2.01 15.35
C LEU A 39 -6.87 -1.86 14.84
N THR A 40 -7.01 -1.65 13.54
CA THR A 40 -8.30 -1.62 12.86
C THR A 40 -8.31 -2.75 11.84
N SER A 41 -9.36 -3.56 11.83
CA SER A 41 -9.57 -4.62 10.85
C SER A 41 -10.63 -4.20 9.84
N PHE A 42 -10.39 -4.51 8.57
CA PHE A 42 -11.29 -4.28 7.45
C PHE A 42 -11.49 -5.58 6.69
N ASN A 43 -12.73 -6.04 6.55
CA ASN A 43 -13.01 -7.20 5.71
C ASN A 43 -12.71 -6.86 4.25
N ASN A 44 -11.95 -7.70 3.56
CA ASN A 44 -11.53 -7.48 2.18
C ASN A 44 -12.73 -7.24 1.25
N ASN A 45 -13.86 -7.95 1.46
CA ASN A 45 -15.09 -7.79 0.66
C ASN A 45 -15.78 -6.42 0.87
N SER A 46 -15.42 -5.69 1.92
CA SER A 46 -15.97 -4.37 2.23
C SER A 46 -15.11 -3.22 1.72
N ILE A 47 -13.87 -3.50 1.32
CA ILE A 47 -12.91 -2.51 0.84
C ILE A 47 -13.12 -2.32 -0.66
N LYS A 48 -13.24 -1.07 -1.08
CA LYS A 48 -13.27 -0.68 -2.50
C LYS A 48 -11.85 -0.50 -3.03
N GLU A 49 -11.05 0.27 -2.29
CA GLU A 49 -9.69 0.60 -2.64
C GLU A 49 -8.93 1.19 -1.45
N ILE A 50 -7.61 1.20 -1.57
CA ILE A 50 -6.65 1.86 -0.71
C ILE A 50 -5.93 2.90 -1.56
N THR A 51 -6.06 4.17 -1.20
CA THR A 51 -5.47 5.29 -1.95
C THR A 51 -4.62 6.18 -1.05
N PHE A 52 -3.74 6.96 -1.68
CA PHE A 52 -2.96 7.99 -0.99
C PHE A 52 -3.35 9.35 -1.53
N GLU A 53 -3.79 10.21 -0.63
CA GLU A 53 -4.25 11.55 -0.97
C GLU A 53 -3.60 12.57 -0.06
N HIS A 54 -3.43 13.77 -0.58
CA HIS A 54 -3.03 14.91 0.22
C HIS A 54 -4.29 15.66 0.69
N LYS A 55 -4.59 15.60 2.00
CA LYS A 55 -5.81 16.19 2.57
C LYS A 55 -5.51 17.51 3.28
N LEU A 56 -6.31 18.52 2.98
CA LEU A 56 -6.28 19.81 3.65
C LEU A 56 -6.83 19.68 5.07
N LEU A 57 -6.23 20.40 6.01
CA LEU A 57 -6.69 20.44 7.40
C LEU A 57 -7.69 21.60 7.54
N LEU A 58 -8.97 21.28 7.35
CA LEU A 58 -10.05 22.28 7.35
C LEU A 58 -10.14 23.05 8.67
N PHE A 59 -9.93 22.40 9.82
CA PHE A 59 -10.08 23.06 11.12
C PHE A 59 -9.05 24.20 11.34
N PRO A 60 -7.73 23.98 11.17
CA PRO A 60 -6.75 25.07 11.16
C PRO A 60 -7.05 26.12 10.09
N MET A 61 -7.45 25.70 8.88
CA MET A 61 -7.72 26.61 7.77
C MET A 61 -8.86 27.58 8.08
N VAL A 62 -10.01 27.09 8.53
CA VAL A 62 -11.19 27.89 8.88
C VAL A 62 -10.90 28.77 10.09
N THR A 63 -10.26 28.22 11.12
CA THR A 63 -9.91 28.98 12.32
C THR A 63 -8.96 30.14 11.97
N GLY A 64 -7.94 29.89 11.16
CA GLY A 64 -7.03 30.91 10.66
C GLY A 64 -7.73 31.96 9.81
N GLY A 65 -8.61 31.52 8.91
CA GLY A 65 -9.42 32.37 8.05
C GLY A 65 -10.41 33.26 8.79
N ILE A 66 -10.84 32.89 10.01
CA ILE A 66 -11.67 33.73 10.89
C ILE A 66 -10.80 34.64 11.76
N MET A 67 -9.74 34.10 12.37
CA MET A 67 -8.89 34.84 13.32
C MET A 67 -8.16 36.01 12.66
N ALA A 68 -7.62 35.82 11.46
CA ALA A 68 -6.87 36.86 10.77
C ALA A 68 -7.71 38.12 10.45
N PRO A 69 -8.87 38.03 9.76
CA PRO A 69 -9.68 39.22 9.47
C PRO A 69 -10.29 39.87 10.71
N LEU A 70 -10.68 39.10 11.73
CA LEU A 70 -11.15 39.68 13.00
C LEU A 70 -10.05 40.47 13.70
N SER A 71 -8.82 39.96 13.68
CA SER A 71 -7.66 40.67 14.25
C SER A 71 -7.36 41.96 13.50
N ILE A 72 -7.45 41.94 12.16
CA ILE A 72 -7.29 43.14 11.32
C ILE A 72 -8.38 44.17 11.66
N HIS A 73 -9.64 43.73 11.74
CA HIS A 73 -10.74 44.61 12.06
C HIS A 73 -10.59 45.26 13.46
N ALA A 74 -10.16 44.48 14.46
CA ALA A 74 -9.91 44.98 15.80
C ALA A 74 -8.74 45.97 15.86
N LEU A 75 -7.68 45.72 15.07
CA LEU A 75 -6.52 46.61 14.94
C LEU A 75 -6.92 47.97 14.34
N LEU A 76 -7.77 47.99 13.31
CA LEU A 76 -8.25 49.22 12.68
C LEU A 76 -9.14 50.07 13.60
N ASN A 77 -9.89 49.44 14.49
CA ASN A 77 -10.79 50.14 15.42
C ASN A 77 -10.15 50.47 16.78
N SER A 78 -8.86 50.15 16.98
CA SER A 78 -8.14 50.41 18.24
C SER A 78 -8.82 49.83 19.50
N PHE A 79 -9.57 48.73 19.36
CA PHE A 79 -10.31 48.12 20.48
C PHE A 79 -9.39 47.48 21.52
N MET A 80 -8.17 47.08 21.14
CA MET A 80 -7.22 46.33 21.97
C MET A 80 -5.77 46.75 21.71
N ASN A 81 -4.84 46.23 22.53
CA ASN A 81 -3.40 46.43 22.34
C ASN A 81 -2.96 46.01 20.91
N PRO A 82 -2.37 46.92 20.11
CA PRO A 82 -2.00 46.63 18.72
C PRO A 82 -1.07 45.44 18.55
N TRP A 83 -0.14 45.23 19.49
CA TRP A 83 0.81 44.12 19.45
C TRP A 83 0.14 42.76 19.63
N LEU A 84 -0.88 42.71 20.48
CA LEU A 84 -1.66 41.49 20.68
C LEU A 84 -2.45 41.15 19.41
N MET A 85 -3.11 42.15 18.80
CA MET A 85 -3.87 41.96 17.56
C MET A 85 -2.98 41.56 16.38
N LEU A 86 -1.78 42.14 16.29
CA LEU A 86 -0.80 41.75 15.29
C LEU A 86 -0.36 40.29 15.48
N SER A 87 -0.12 39.87 16.73
CA SER A 87 0.26 38.49 17.06
C SER A 87 -0.85 37.50 16.71
N THR A 88 -2.12 37.82 17.03
CA THR A 88 -3.26 36.96 16.69
C THR A 88 -3.52 36.92 15.18
N MET A 89 -3.27 38.03 14.47
CA MET A 89 -3.32 38.06 13.01
C MET A 89 -2.28 37.11 12.40
N ILE A 90 -1.02 37.20 12.85
CA ILE A 90 0.06 36.32 12.37
C ILE A 90 -0.25 34.86 12.71
N ALA A 91 -0.72 34.58 13.93
CA ALA A 91 -1.13 33.23 14.32
C ALA A 91 -2.29 32.70 13.45
N GLY A 92 -3.26 33.54 13.11
CA GLY A 92 -4.35 33.20 12.21
C GLY A 92 -3.86 32.87 10.80
N LEU A 93 -2.97 33.70 10.23
CA LEU A 93 -2.35 33.43 8.94
C LEU A 93 -1.52 32.13 8.96
N PHE A 94 -0.80 31.86 10.06
CA PHE A 94 -0.03 30.63 10.23
C PHE A 94 -0.92 29.38 10.32
N LEU A 95 -2.04 29.45 11.05
CA LEU A 95 -3.03 28.38 11.08
C LEU A 95 -3.64 28.11 9.71
N MET A 96 -3.91 29.18 8.95
CA MET A 96 -4.40 29.06 7.57
C MET A 96 -3.36 28.39 6.67
N TYR A 97 -2.09 28.78 6.79
CA TYR A 97 -0.98 28.17 6.07
C TYR A 97 -0.83 26.68 6.38
N ILE A 98 -0.81 26.29 7.67
CA ILE A 98 -0.79 24.86 8.07
C ILE A 98 -2.01 24.11 7.54
N GLY A 99 -3.18 24.75 7.59
CA GLY A 99 -4.42 24.22 7.05
C GLY A 99 -4.31 23.88 5.56
N TRP A 100 -3.70 24.79 4.80
CA TRP A 100 -3.47 24.68 3.37
C TRP A 100 -2.36 23.70 3.02
N GLU A 101 -1.27 23.68 3.78
CA GLU A 101 -0.20 22.72 3.61
C GLU A 101 -0.72 21.29 3.78
N GLY A 102 -1.69 21.06 4.66
CA GLY A 102 -2.38 19.77 4.76
C GLY A 102 -1.49 18.63 5.26
N THR A 103 -1.87 17.40 4.96
CA THR A 103 -1.08 16.21 5.31
C THR A 103 -1.36 15.07 4.35
N SER A 104 -0.33 14.27 4.05
CA SER A 104 -0.50 13.01 3.35
C SER A 104 -1.37 12.05 4.18
N THR A 105 -2.25 11.33 3.51
CA THR A 105 -3.25 10.46 4.13
C THR A 105 -3.35 9.18 3.34
N MET A 106 -3.27 8.04 4.03
CA MET A 106 -3.70 6.75 3.48
C MET A 106 -5.19 6.61 3.75
N THR A 107 -5.97 6.44 2.69
CA THR A 107 -7.41 6.27 2.76
C THR A 107 -7.74 4.81 2.48
N VAL A 108 -8.46 4.17 3.39
CA VAL A 108 -9.10 2.87 3.12
C VAL A 108 -10.58 3.16 2.85
N SER A 109 -10.95 3.13 1.57
CA SER A 109 -12.31 3.40 1.12
C SER A 109 -13.13 2.12 1.24
N THR A 110 -14.20 2.14 2.03
CA THR A 110 -15.11 0.99 2.17
C THR A 110 -16.44 1.25 1.49
N ASN A 111 -17.30 0.23 1.46
CA ASN A 111 -18.67 0.37 0.96
C ASN A 111 -19.50 1.38 1.76
N VAL A 112 -19.19 1.58 3.04
CA VAL A 112 -19.98 2.41 3.95
C VAL A 112 -19.37 3.80 4.15
N LYS A 113 -18.06 3.87 4.36
CA LYS A 113 -17.34 5.12 4.62
C LYS A 113 -15.85 5.00 4.34
N ASP A 114 -15.18 6.14 4.33
CA ASP A 114 -13.73 6.20 4.23
C ASP A 114 -13.08 6.22 5.61
N TYR A 115 -11.94 5.56 5.72
CA TYR A 115 -11.09 5.60 6.92
C TYR A 115 -9.77 6.28 6.57
N TYR A 116 -9.48 7.37 7.28
CA TYR A 116 -8.33 8.23 7.01
C TYR A 116 -7.22 7.97 8.05
N PHE A 117 -6.03 7.62 7.54
CA PHE A 117 -4.83 7.45 8.33
C PHE A 117 -3.82 8.54 7.92
N PHE A 118 -3.65 9.56 8.77
CA PHE A 118 -2.75 10.69 8.49
C PHE A 118 -1.28 10.29 8.61
N ILE A 119 -0.58 10.19 7.49
CA ILE A 119 0.79 9.68 7.46
C ILE A 119 1.76 10.81 7.10
N LYS A 120 2.95 10.80 7.72
CA LYS A 120 3.92 11.88 7.50
C LYS A 120 4.53 11.81 6.10
N ASN A 121 4.94 10.61 5.69
CA ASN A 121 5.61 10.35 4.42
C ASN A 121 4.98 9.11 3.78
N ILE A 122 4.69 9.18 2.48
CA ILE A 122 4.28 8.03 1.68
C ILE A 122 5.56 7.37 1.15
N THR A 123 5.83 6.13 1.56
CA THR A 123 6.98 5.38 1.05
C THR A 123 6.61 4.63 -0.23
N PRO A 124 7.55 4.42 -1.17
CA PRO A 124 7.30 3.58 -2.35
C PRO A 124 6.79 2.18 -2.00
N ASN A 125 7.32 1.59 -0.91
CA ASN A 125 6.89 0.28 -0.41
C ASN A 125 5.42 0.28 -0.03
N LEU A 126 4.94 1.34 0.62
CA LEU A 126 3.55 1.46 1.03
C LEU A 126 2.62 1.62 -0.18
N ILE A 127 3.05 2.37 -1.21
CA ILE A 127 2.31 2.49 -2.48
C ILE A 127 2.20 1.11 -3.14
N SER A 128 3.31 0.38 -3.25
CA SER A 128 3.31 -0.94 -3.90
C SER A 128 2.52 -1.99 -3.11
N PHE A 129 2.53 -1.90 -1.78
CA PHE A 129 1.66 -2.70 -0.93
C PHE A 129 0.18 -2.39 -1.18
N ALA A 130 -0.21 -1.12 -1.26
CA ALA A 130 -1.59 -0.74 -1.53
C ALA A 130 -2.04 -1.17 -2.93
N ASP A 131 -1.19 -0.98 -3.95
CA ASP A 131 -1.45 -1.46 -5.31
C ASP A 131 -1.70 -2.98 -5.32
N TYR A 132 -0.85 -3.74 -4.62
CA TYR A 132 -1.03 -5.18 -4.48
C TYR A 132 -2.32 -5.52 -3.74
N ALA A 133 -2.59 -4.89 -2.61
CA ALA A 133 -3.79 -5.13 -1.84
C ALA A 133 -5.06 -4.81 -2.64
N ASN A 134 -5.06 -3.73 -3.43
CA ASN A 134 -6.18 -3.37 -4.30
C ASN A 134 -6.45 -4.45 -5.36
N VAL A 135 -5.40 -4.97 -6.00
CA VAL A 135 -5.53 -6.08 -6.96
C VAL A 135 -6.03 -7.35 -6.28
N PHE A 136 -5.49 -7.67 -5.11
CA PHE A 136 -5.90 -8.84 -4.31
C PHE A 136 -7.37 -8.76 -3.87
N ILE A 137 -7.83 -7.56 -3.50
CA ILE A 137 -9.20 -7.31 -3.05
C ILE A 137 -10.17 -7.31 -4.23
N ALA A 138 -9.78 -6.74 -5.38
CA ALA A 138 -10.64 -6.61 -6.55
C ALA A 138 -10.83 -7.93 -7.32
N ASP A 139 -9.79 -8.76 -7.39
CA ASP A 139 -9.76 -9.94 -8.26
C ASP A 139 -9.69 -11.24 -7.44
N ASN A 140 -10.85 -11.88 -7.27
CA ASN A 140 -11.03 -13.04 -6.41
C ASN A 140 -10.25 -14.29 -6.85
N GLU A 141 -9.87 -14.44 -8.13
CA GLU A 141 -9.14 -15.61 -8.62
C GLU A 141 -7.72 -15.28 -9.11
N HIS A 142 -7.53 -14.23 -9.90
CA HIS A 142 -6.20 -13.89 -10.43
C HIS A 142 -5.44 -12.92 -9.53
N GLY A 143 -6.12 -12.12 -8.71
CA GLY A 143 -5.48 -11.20 -7.77
C GLY A 143 -4.76 -11.90 -6.61
N LYS A 144 -5.10 -13.16 -6.36
CA LYS A 144 -4.45 -14.01 -5.36
C LYS A 144 -3.17 -14.65 -5.86
N LYS A 145 -2.97 -14.72 -7.18
CA LYS A 145 -1.85 -15.43 -7.79
C LYS A 145 -0.81 -14.45 -8.30
N PHE A 146 0.44 -14.86 -8.17
CA PHE A 146 1.56 -14.21 -8.82
C PHE A 146 2.04 -15.03 -9.98
N TYR A 147 2.52 -14.33 -10.99
CA TYR A 147 2.90 -14.90 -12.26
C TYR A 147 4.38 -14.67 -12.51
N PHE A 148 5.05 -15.63 -13.14
CA PHE A 148 6.43 -15.48 -13.58
C PHE A 148 6.69 -16.32 -14.82
N LEU A 149 7.71 -15.92 -15.58
CA LEU A 149 8.14 -16.63 -16.77
C LEU A 149 9.39 -17.45 -16.46
N MET A 150 9.43 -18.67 -17.00
CA MET A 150 10.59 -19.54 -16.92
C MET A 150 10.77 -20.27 -18.27
N LYS A 151 12.01 -20.63 -18.61
CA LYS A 151 12.25 -21.47 -19.78
C LYS A 151 11.63 -22.85 -19.59
N ARG A 152 11.01 -23.39 -20.64
CA ARG A 152 10.39 -24.72 -20.59
C ARG A 152 11.37 -25.81 -20.16
N SER A 153 12.61 -25.77 -20.66
CA SER A 153 13.66 -26.72 -20.28
C SER A 153 14.00 -26.67 -18.79
N GLU A 154 14.09 -25.47 -18.20
CA GLU A 154 14.37 -25.27 -16.77
C GLU A 154 13.19 -25.75 -15.92
N TRP A 155 11.95 -25.55 -16.38
CA TRP A 155 10.76 -26.04 -15.69
C TRP A 155 10.68 -27.57 -15.66
N GLU A 156 10.97 -28.26 -16.77
CA GLU A 156 10.97 -29.72 -16.79
C GLU A 156 12.02 -30.31 -15.84
N GLN A 157 13.22 -29.71 -15.77
CA GLN A 157 14.25 -30.09 -14.81
C GLN A 157 13.79 -29.86 -13.37
N THR A 158 13.11 -28.73 -13.14
CA THR A 158 12.60 -28.37 -11.82
C THR A 158 11.51 -29.33 -11.35
N LYS A 159 10.57 -29.70 -12.24
CA LYS A 159 9.54 -30.70 -11.97
C LYS A 159 10.13 -32.03 -11.52
N ALA A 160 11.20 -32.50 -12.16
CA ALA A 160 11.88 -33.74 -11.78
C ALA A 160 12.51 -33.67 -10.37
N SER A 161 12.92 -32.48 -9.92
CA SER A 161 13.52 -32.28 -8.59
C SER A 161 12.51 -32.13 -7.44
N GLY A 162 11.25 -31.86 -7.75
CA GLY A 162 10.17 -31.62 -6.77
C GLY A 162 10.25 -30.27 -6.02
N ILE A 163 11.38 -29.56 -6.09
CA ILE A 163 11.59 -28.28 -5.40
C ILE A 163 12.13 -27.25 -6.38
N PHE A 164 11.41 -26.15 -6.52
CA PHE A 164 11.86 -24.98 -7.24
C PHE A 164 12.88 -24.20 -6.41
N LYS A 165 14.12 -24.18 -6.89
CA LYS A 165 15.25 -23.45 -6.28
C LYS A 165 15.65 -22.30 -7.18
N GLN A 166 15.68 -21.10 -6.61
CA GLN A 166 16.14 -19.90 -7.31
C GLN A 166 17.40 -19.36 -6.62
N PRO A 167 18.50 -19.15 -7.37
CA PRO A 167 19.71 -18.57 -6.82
C PRO A 167 19.59 -17.05 -6.58
N GLN A 168 18.56 -16.41 -7.14
CA GLN A 168 18.29 -14.97 -7.01
C GLN A 168 16.80 -14.74 -6.71
N PRO A 169 16.43 -13.59 -6.13
CA PRO A 169 15.02 -13.27 -5.91
C PRO A 169 14.22 -13.32 -7.22
N LEU A 170 13.21 -14.18 -7.27
CA LEU A 170 12.34 -14.34 -8.43
C LEU A 170 11.38 -13.17 -8.52
N LEU A 171 11.43 -12.42 -9.63
CA LEU A 171 10.49 -11.35 -9.92
C LEU A 171 9.11 -11.91 -10.26
N LEU A 172 8.11 -11.40 -9.54
CA LEU A 172 6.71 -11.76 -9.73
C LEU A 172 5.94 -10.62 -10.40
N TYR A 173 4.90 -11.03 -11.12
CA TYR A 173 4.00 -10.16 -11.89
C TYR A 173 2.55 -10.42 -11.47
N ASN A 174 1.73 -9.38 -11.54
CA ASN A 174 0.28 -9.54 -11.42
C ASN A 174 -0.30 -10.01 -12.77
N TRP A 175 -1.52 -10.54 -12.78
CA TRP A 175 -2.18 -10.95 -14.03
C TRP A 175 -2.24 -9.81 -15.06
N SER A 176 -2.57 -8.59 -14.64
CA SER A 176 -2.61 -7.41 -15.50
C SER A 176 -1.27 -7.06 -16.15
N ASP A 177 -0.15 -7.45 -15.54
CA ASP A 177 1.18 -7.28 -16.13
C ASP A 177 1.47 -8.32 -17.22
N MET A 178 0.81 -9.47 -17.20
CA MET A 178 1.08 -10.61 -18.09
C MET A 178 0.02 -10.75 -19.19
N ALA A 179 -1.24 -10.46 -18.88
CA ALA A 179 -2.37 -10.60 -19.78
C ALA A 179 -2.15 -9.82 -21.09
N GLY A 180 -2.33 -10.52 -22.22
CA GLY A 180 -2.24 -9.93 -23.55
C GLY A 180 -0.82 -9.63 -24.05
N LYS A 181 0.23 -10.02 -23.32
CA LYS A 181 1.62 -9.89 -23.80
C LYS A 181 2.07 -11.18 -24.49
N SER A 182 2.67 -11.03 -25.66
CA SER A 182 3.36 -12.15 -26.31
C SER A 182 4.62 -12.49 -25.53
N HIS A 183 4.75 -13.76 -25.14
CA HIS A 183 5.91 -14.28 -24.45
C HIS A 183 6.79 -15.07 -25.43
N PRO A 184 8.12 -15.13 -25.21
CA PRO A 184 9.01 -15.96 -26.01
C PRO A 184 8.51 -17.42 -26.07
N ALA A 185 8.57 -18.05 -27.24
CA ALA A 185 8.03 -19.40 -27.44
C ALA A 185 8.73 -20.49 -26.60
N ASP A 186 9.94 -20.21 -26.11
CA ASP A 186 10.70 -21.09 -25.22
C ASP A 186 10.36 -20.90 -23.74
N GLN A 187 9.51 -19.93 -23.41
CA GLN A 187 9.08 -19.63 -22.05
C GLN A 187 7.66 -20.14 -21.79
N ILE A 188 7.40 -20.41 -20.52
CA ILE A 188 6.09 -20.78 -20.02
C ILE A 188 5.68 -19.83 -18.91
N LEU A 189 4.38 -19.59 -18.81
CA LEU A 189 3.77 -18.81 -17.74
C LEU A 189 3.44 -19.73 -16.57
N LEU A 190 4.01 -19.42 -15.41
CA LEU A 190 3.77 -20.13 -14.17
C LEU A 190 3.04 -19.20 -13.20
N ALA A 191 2.12 -19.76 -12.43
CA ALA A 191 1.37 -19.09 -11.39
C ALA A 191 1.65 -19.73 -10.02
N ILE A 192 1.72 -18.90 -8.99
CA ILE A 192 1.83 -19.33 -7.60
C ILE A 192 0.83 -18.58 -6.75
N ASP A 193 0.10 -19.31 -5.91
CA ASP A 193 -0.67 -18.72 -4.82
C ASP A 193 0.22 -18.68 -3.56
N PRO A 194 0.61 -17.48 -3.09
CA PRO A 194 1.47 -17.35 -1.92
C PRO A 194 0.79 -17.80 -0.62
N VAL A 195 -0.56 -17.82 -0.59
CA VAL A 195 -1.34 -18.30 0.56
C VAL A 195 -1.24 -19.81 0.65
N GLU A 196 -1.48 -20.51 -0.46
CA GLU A 196 -1.41 -21.98 -0.49
C GLU A 196 0.01 -22.50 -0.29
N ALA A 197 1.00 -21.75 -0.76
CA ALA A 197 2.41 -22.11 -0.64
C ALA A 197 3.04 -21.72 0.72
N ASP A 198 2.34 -20.97 1.58
CA ASP A 198 2.86 -20.37 2.82
C ASP A 198 4.16 -19.57 2.60
N ILE A 199 4.16 -18.71 1.57
CA ILE A 199 5.34 -17.93 1.18
C ILE A 199 5.15 -16.46 1.50
N ASN A 200 6.13 -15.90 2.21
CA ASN A 200 6.21 -14.46 2.43
C ASN A 200 6.75 -13.74 1.19
N ILE A 201 6.02 -12.73 0.74
CA ILE A 201 6.42 -11.88 -0.38
C ILE A 201 7.11 -10.63 0.13
N SER A 202 8.26 -10.32 -0.46
CA SER A 202 8.96 -9.06 -0.24
C SER A 202 8.89 -8.18 -1.49
N PHE A 203 9.10 -6.88 -1.36
CA PHE A 203 9.10 -5.94 -2.47
C PHE A 203 10.50 -5.37 -2.66
N ILE A 204 11.08 -5.49 -3.86
CA ILE A 204 12.39 -4.92 -4.20
C ILE A 204 12.30 -3.98 -5.39
N THR A 205 13.18 -2.97 -5.45
CA THR A 205 13.18 -1.99 -6.53
C THR A 205 13.67 -2.67 -7.80
N HIS A 206 12.84 -2.68 -8.84
CA HIS A 206 13.26 -3.25 -10.11
C HIS A 206 14.38 -2.40 -10.73
N PRO A 207 15.50 -2.99 -11.17
CA PRO A 207 16.69 -2.24 -11.64
C PRO A 207 16.39 -1.24 -12.77
N ASN A 208 15.36 -1.50 -13.56
CA ASN A 208 15.05 -0.76 -14.78
C ASN A 208 13.80 0.15 -14.73
N LYS A 209 13.05 0.23 -13.62
CA LYS A 209 11.71 0.87 -13.65
C LYS A 209 11.31 1.74 -12.46
N ASP A 210 12.18 1.96 -11.46
CA ASP A 210 11.84 2.65 -10.19
C ASP A 210 10.57 2.13 -9.47
N LYS A 211 9.99 1.04 -9.96
CA LYS A 211 8.79 0.41 -9.44
C LYS A 211 9.22 -0.80 -8.64
N LEU A 212 8.72 -0.89 -7.41
CA LEU A 212 8.93 -2.08 -6.61
C LEU A 212 8.13 -3.23 -7.20
N ARG A 213 8.75 -4.41 -7.18
CA ARG A 213 8.14 -5.64 -7.67
C ARG A 213 8.10 -6.68 -6.54
N PRO A 214 7.03 -7.46 -6.45
CA PRO A 214 6.98 -8.58 -5.52
C PRO A 214 8.05 -9.60 -5.92
N VAL A 215 8.71 -10.17 -4.91
CA VAL A 215 9.72 -11.20 -5.07
C VAL A 215 9.59 -12.30 -4.05
N ILE A 216 9.99 -13.50 -4.48
CA ILE A 216 10.18 -14.66 -3.62
C ILE A 216 11.68 -14.98 -3.56
N SER A 217 12.18 -15.20 -2.36
CA SER A 217 13.59 -15.56 -2.10
C SER A 217 13.76 -16.96 -1.49
N HIS A 218 12.67 -17.71 -1.35
CA HIS A 218 12.66 -19.03 -0.73
C HIS A 218 12.43 -20.13 -1.77
N ASN A 219 12.83 -21.35 -1.43
CA ASN A 219 12.53 -22.53 -2.23
C ASN A 219 11.03 -22.85 -2.15
N ILE A 220 10.47 -23.32 -3.25
CA ILE A 220 9.03 -23.54 -3.38
C ILE A 220 8.79 -24.99 -3.80
N PRO A 221 7.95 -25.75 -3.10
CA PRO A 221 7.51 -27.06 -3.58
C PRO A 221 6.80 -26.91 -4.94
N VAL A 222 7.20 -27.73 -5.92
CA VAL A 222 6.67 -27.64 -7.30
C VAL A 222 5.15 -27.80 -7.34
N GLU A 223 4.57 -28.55 -6.40
CA GLU A 223 3.12 -28.76 -6.27
C GLU A 223 2.30 -27.48 -6.05
N HIS A 224 2.92 -26.40 -5.55
CA HIS A 224 2.28 -25.10 -5.39
C HIS A 224 2.42 -24.19 -6.61
N ILE A 225 3.12 -24.64 -7.66
CA ILE A 225 3.34 -23.89 -8.89
C ILE A 225 2.48 -24.50 -9.99
N MET A 226 1.56 -23.70 -10.52
CA MET A 226 0.65 -24.10 -11.58
C MET A 226 1.13 -23.58 -12.93
N GLU A 227 1.13 -24.45 -13.94
CA GLU A 227 1.33 -24.02 -15.32
C GLU A 227 0.06 -23.37 -15.85
N VAL A 228 0.17 -22.10 -16.26
CA VAL A 228 -0.94 -21.36 -16.85
C VAL A 228 -0.99 -21.74 -18.32
N LYS A 229 -1.90 -22.63 -18.67
CA LYS A 229 -2.17 -22.94 -20.08
C LYS A 229 -2.94 -21.75 -20.63
N ASP A 230 -2.27 -20.99 -21.49
CA ASP A 230 -2.81 -19.86 -22.24
C ASP A 230 -4.23 -20.17 -22.73
N GLN A 231 -5.23 -19.57 -22.08
CA GLN A 231 -6.48 -19.21 -22.74
C GLN A 231 -6.19 -17.90 -23.49
N ILE A 232 -5.43 -17.99 -24.57
CA ILE A 232 -5.33 -16.94 -25.58
C ILE A 232 -6.43 -17.19 -26.60
#